data_AF-A0A933IJC6-F1
#
_entry.id   AF-A0A933IJC6-F1
#
_cell.length_a   1.000
_cell.length_b   1.000
_cell.length_c   1.000
_cell.angle_alpha   90.00
_cell.angle_beta   90.00
_cell.angle_gamma   90.00
#
_symmetry.space_group_name_H-M   'P 1'
#
loop_
_entity.id
_entity.type
_entity.pdbx_description
1 polymer ?
#
loop_
_entity_poly.entity_id
_entity_poly.type
_entity_poly.pdbx_seq_one_letter_code
_entity_poly.pdbx_strand_id
1 'polypeptide(L)'
;MVGKYGIKTEQVATYGRSFHGIAIKYGGKTVANCASCHGVHDIRPSDDLKSAVHIDNIPRTCGKCHTGANVNYAKGKIHVDPTKREAGPVYWVSLFFKWLTISVMVGLVGHIGLDLFRRFRRRDAAH
;
A
#
# COMPACT_ATOMS: atom_id res chain seq x y z
N MET A 1 12.95 16.40 -6.21
CA MET A 1 12.44 17.74 -6.62
C MET A 1 11.30 18.27 -5.73
N VAL A 2 10.70 17.50 -4.83
CA VAL A 2 9.58 17.98 -3.97
C VAL A 2 10.04 18.62 -2.65
N GLY A 3 11.12 18.12 -2.03
CA GLY A 3 11.58 18.59 -0.72
C GLY A 3 11.98 20.07 -0.65
N LYS A 4 12.23 20.73 -1.80
CA LYS A 4 12.66 22.13 -1.88
C LYS A 4 11.54 23.14 -1.54
N TYR A 5 10.27 22.75 -1.66
CA TYR A 5 9.12 23.66 -1.52
C TYR A 5 8.19 23.35 -0.35
N GLY A 6 8.56 22.42 0.55
CA GLY A 6 7.75 22.07 1.72
C GLY A 6 6.38 21.43 1.40
N ILE A 7 6.17 21.01 0.14
CA ILE A 7 4.91 20.42 -0.30
C ILE A 7 4.81 18.99 0.25
N LYS A 8 3.79 18.76 1.10
CA LYS A 8 3.45 17.42 1.60
C LYS A 8 3.07 16.53 0.41
N THR A 9 3.82 15.46 0.17
CA THR A 9 3.61 14.51 -0.95
C THR A 9 3.29 13.11 -0.48
N GLU A 10 2.98 12.96 0.79
CA GLU A 10 2.66 11.68 1.41
C GLU A 10 1.45 11.02 0.74
N GLN A 11 0.47 11.81 0.30
CA GLN A 11 -0.71 11.32 -0.43
C GLN A 11 -0.33 10.65 -1.76
N VAL A 12 0.63 11.22 -2.50
CA VAL A 12 1.09 10.64 -3.78
C VAL A 12 1.84 9.34 -3.53
N ALA A 13 2.70 9.31 -2.51
CA ALA A 13 3.47 8.13 -2.15
C ALA A 13 2.58 6.98 -1.64
N THR A 14 1.62 7.29 -0.77
CA THR A 14 0.67 6.31 -0.23
C THR A 14 -0.27 5.78 -1.31
N TYR A 15 -0.73 6.63 -2.23
CA TYR A 15 -1.49 6.19 -3.40
C TYR A 15 -0.68 5.21 -4.26
N GLY A 16 0.59 5.52 -4.55
CA GLY A 16 1.46 4.64 -5.33
C GLY A 16 1.69 3.26 -4.70
N ARG A 17 1.50 3.14 -3.38
CA ARG A 17 1.57 1.87 -2.62
C ARG A 17 0.21 1.18 -2.46
N SER A 18 -0.89 1.84 -2.85
CA SER A 18 -2.22 1.23 -2.83
C SER A 18 -2.39 0.22 -3.97
N PHE A 19 -3.41 -0.64 -3.89
CA PHE A 19 -3.74 -1.57 -4.96
C PHE A 19 -3.96 -0.84 -6.30
N HIS A 20 -4.71 0.26 -6.31
CA HIS A 20 -4.96 1.03 -7.52
C HIS A 20 -3.68 1.63 -8.12
N GLY A 21 -2.82 2.22 -7.28
CA GLY A 21 -1.54 2.78 -7.73
C GLY A 21 -0.59 1.71 -8.27
N ILE A 22 -0.52 0.56 -7.60
CA ILE A 22 0.28 -0.59 -8.05
C ILE A 22 -0.25 -1.13 -9.38
N ALA A 23 -1.57 -1.32 -9.50
CA ALA A 23 -2.17 -1.85 -10.72
C ALA A 23 -1.98 -0.89 -11.92
N ILE A 24 -2.08 0.42 -11.72
CA ILE A 24 -1.73 1.40 -12.76
C ILE A 24 -0.25 1.29 -13.15
N LYS A 25 0.65 1.18 -12.16
CA LYS A 25 2.09 1.02 -12.42
C LYS A 25 2.40 -0.21 -13.28
N TYR A 26 1.61 -1.28 -13.14
CA TYR A 26 1.74 -2.49 -13.95
C TYR A 26 0.86 -2.49 -15.22
N GLY A 27 0.37 -1.32 -15.67
CA GLY A 27 -0.34 -1.17 -16.95
C GLY A 27 -1.85 -1.35 -16.90
N GLY A 28 -2.45 -1.39 -15.70
CA GLY A 28 -3.90 -1.44 -15.53
C GLY A 28 -4.57 -0.20 -16.10
N LYS A 29 -5.38 -0.38 -17.16
CA LYS A 29 -6.10 0.72 -17.84
C LYS A 29 -7.49 0.99 -17.24
N THR A 30 -8.07 0.01 -16.57
CA THR A 30 -9.42 0.07 -15.97
C THR A 30 -9.32 0.09 -14.45
N VAL A 31 -8.52 1.01 -13.93
CA VAL A 31 -8.24 1.15 -12.49
C VAL A 31 -8.41 2.61 -12.11
N ALA A 32 -8.97 2.87 -10.92
CA ALA A 32 -9.16 4.23 -10.44
C ALA A 32 -7.81 4.96 -10.32
N ASN A 33 -7.74 6.16 -10.86
CA ASN A 33 -6.59 7.06 -10.74
C ASN A 33 -6.93 8.27 -9.83
N CYS A 34 -6.00 9.23 -9.74
CA CYS A 34 -6.20 10.43 -8.92
C CYS A 34 -7.50 11.16 -9.27
N ALA A 35 -7.77 11.34 -10.57
CA ALA A 35 -8.96 12.03 -11.07
C ALA A 35 -10.25 11.23 -10.88
N SER A 36 -10.17 9.89 -10.85
CA SER A 36 -11.34 9.04 -10.56
C SER A 36 -11.95 9.34 -9.19
N CYS A 37 -11.10 9.72 -8.22
CA CYS A 37 -11.52 10.09 -6.87
C CYS A 37 -11.72 11.61 -6.71
N HIS A 38 -10.76 12.42 -7.17
CA HIS A 38 -10.73 13.87 -6.87
C HIS A 38 -11.45 14.75 -7.90
N GLY A 39 -11.74 14.24 -9.10
CA GLY A 39 -12.22 15.06 -10.23
C GLY A 39 -11.08 15.57 -11.11
N VAL A 40 -11.41 16.42 -12.09
CA VAL A 40 -10.44 16.92 -13.07
C VAL A 40 -10.37 18.44 -13.04
N HIS A 41 -11.48 19.12 -13.33
CA HIS A 41 -11.60 20.58 -13.34
C HIS A 41 -12.47 21.11 -12.19
N ASP A 42 -12.85 20.23 -11.28
CA ASP A 42 -13.75 20.46 -10.15
C ASP A 42 -13.17 19.89 -8.85
N ILE A 43 -11.84 19.81 -8.78
CA ILE A 43 -11.12 19.30 -7.61
C ILE A 43 -11.41 20.22 -6.41
N ARG A 44 -12.01 19.64 -5.38
CA ARG A 44 -12.40 20.32 -4.15
C ARG A 44 -11.67 19.74 -2.94
N PRO A 45 -11.42 20.55 -1.90
CA PRO A 45 -10.99 20.08 -0.59
C PRO A 45 -11.90 18.97 -0.04
N SER A 46 -11.37 18.07 0.80
CA SER A 46 -12.14 16.92 1.31
C SER A 46 -13.23 17.28 2.32
N ASP A 47 -13.19 18.49 2.88
CA ASP A 47 -14.18 19.06 3.79
C ASP A 47 -15.31 19.83 3.07
N ASP A 48 -15.19 20.05 1.76
CA ASP A 48 -16.29 20.60 0.96
C ASP A 48 -17.35 19.51 0.71
N LEU A 49 -18.60 19.77 1.11
CA LEU A 49 -19.76 18.87 0.91
C LEU A 49 -19.96 18.45 -0.55
N LYS A 50 -19.52 19.26 -1.51
CA LYS A 50 -19.60 18.97 -2.96
C LYS A 50 -18.37 18.25 -3.50
N SER A 51 -17.39 17.93 -2.66
CA SER A 51 -16.20 17.19 -3.06
C SER A 51 -16.51 15.71 -3.26
N ALA A 52 -16.00 15.12 -4.33
CA ALA A 52 -16.13 13.68 -4.58
C ALA A 52 -15.43 12.83 -3.50
N VAL A 53 -14.50 13.41 -2.75
CA VAL A 53 -13.82 12.76 -1.62
C VAL A 53 -14.32 13.22 -0.25
N HIS A 54 -15.42 13.96 -0.18
CA HIS A 54 -16.12 14.21 1.08
C HIS A 54 -16.62 12.89 1.67
N ILE A 55 -16.56 12.72 3.00
CA ILE A 55 -16.86 11.45 3.69
C ILE A 55 -18.21 10.86 3.28
N ASP A 56 -19.23 11.69 3.10
CA ASP A 56 -20.58 11.28 2.69
C ASP A 56 -20.68 10.89 1.20
N ASN A 57 -19.76 11.39 0.38
CA ASN A 57 -19.73 11.15 -1.05
C ASN A 57 -18.85 9.94 -1.43
N ILE A 58 -17.95 9.48 -0.55
CA ILE A 58 -17.04 8.34 -0.82
C ILE A 58 -17.79 7.07 -1.26
N PRO A 59 -18.90 6.64 -0.63
CA PRO A 59 -19.64 5.46 -1.09
C PRO A 59 -20.05 5.57 -2.57
N ARG A 60 -20.55 6.74 -2.99
CA ARG A 60 -20.91 7.02 -4.38
C ARG A 60 -19.69 7.05 -5.30
N THR A 61 -18.57 7.60 -4.84
CA THR A 61 -17.32 7.65 -5.62
C THR A 61 -16.73 6.27 -5.85
N CYS A 62 -16.64 5.42 -4.81
CA CYS A 62 -16.24 4.03 -4.94
C CYS A 62 -17.24 3.22 -5.78
N GLY A 63 -18.54 3.52 -5.63
CA GLY A 63 -19.64 2.87 -6.33
C GLY A 63 -19.63 3.02 -7.85
N LYS A 64 -18.83 3.95 -8.40
CA LYS A 64 -18.60 4.05 -9.85
C LYS A 64 -17.99 2.77 -10.45
N CYS A 65 -17.22 2.03 -9.65
CA CYS A 65 -16.59 0.78 -10.07
C CYS A 65 -16.95 -0.41 -9.16
N HIS A 66 -17.18 -0.18 -7.87
CA HIS A 66 -17.53 -1.22 -6.90
C HIS A 66 -19.03 -1.21 -6.61
N THR A 67 -19.80 -1.97 -7.39
CA THR A 67 -21.25 -2.10 -7.19
C THR A 67 -21.58 -2.52 -5.76
N GLY A 68 -22.47 -1.78 -5.09
CA GLY A 68 -22.84 -2.04 -3.70
C GLY A 68 -21.88 -1.46 -2.64
N ALA A 69 -20.91 -0.63 -3.05
CA ALA A 69 -20.09 0.14 -2.12
C ALA A 69 -20.96 1.02 -1.20
N ASN A 70 -21.07 0.62 0.05
CA ASN A 70 -21.86 1.30 1.08
C ASN A 70 -20.95 2.08 2.04
N VAL A 71 -21.55 2.72 3.05
CA VAL A 71 -20.81 3.50 4.05
C VAL A 71 -19.75 2.69 4.80
N ASN A 72 -19.99 1.39 5.04
CA ASN A 72 -19.01 0.55 5.73
C ASN A 72 -17.83 0.19 4.83
N TYR A 73 -18.07 0.03 3.52
CA TYR A 73 -17.00 -0.14 2.53
C TYR A 73 -16.12 1.12 2.44
N ALA A 74 -16.74 2.29 2.48
CA ALA A 74 -16.08 3.59 2.33
C ALA A 74 -15.37 4.12 3.59
N LYS A 75 -15.47 3.45 4.74
CA LYS A 75 -14.86 3.90 6.01
C LYS A 75 -13.33 3.91 6.00
N GLY A 76 -12.71 3.15 5.10
CA GLY A 76 -11.25 3.06 5.02
C GLY A 76 -10.61 4.38 4.59
N LYS A 77 -9.56 4.81 5.30
CA LYS A 77 -8.71 5.93 4.85
C LYS A 77 -7.79 5.45 3.71
N ILE A 78 -7.76 6.19 2.59
CA ILE A 78 -7.05 5.79 1.37
C ILE A 78 -5.57 6.22 1.38
N HIS A 79 -5.27 7.42 1.91
CA HIS A 79 -3.91 7.92 2.04
C HIS A 79 -3.38 7.70 3.46
N VAL A 80 -3.01 6.45 3.78
CA VAL A 80 -2.42 6.08 5.07
C VAL A 80 -1.06 5.45 4.84
N ASP A 81 -0.05 5.92 5.55
CA ASP A 81 1.25 5.24 5.60
C ASP A 81 1.26 4.21 6.74
N PRO A 82 1.30 2.90 6.44
CA PRO A 82 1.27 1.85 7.47
C PRO A 82 2.53 1.85 8.36
N THR A 83 3.60 2.57 7.97
CA THR A 83 4.83 2.68 8.76
C THR A 83 4.72 3.72 9.88
N LYS A 84 3.71 4.59 9.82
CA LYS A 84 3.47 5.61 10.85
C LYS A 84 2.47 5.10 11.89
N ARG A 85 2.69 5.45 13.16
CA ARG A 85 1.79 5.07 14.27
C ARG A 85 0.37 5.63 14.13
N GLU A 86 0.20 6.72 13.38
CA GLU A 86 -1.11 7.31 13.06
C GLU A 86 -2.03 6.41 12.22
N ALA A 87 -1.47 5.35 11.61
CA ALA A 87 -2.25 4.32 10.91
C ALA A 87 -3.04 3.40 11.87
N GLY A 88 -2.87 3.56 13.20
CA GLY A 88 -3.65 2.83 14.20
C GLY A 88 -3.37 1.32 14.19
N PRO A 89 -4.39 0.45 14.24
CA PRO A 89 -4.19 -1.00 14.24
C PRO A 89 -3.38 -1.53 13.05
N VAL A 90 -3.49 -0.87 11.90
CA VAL A 90 -2.76 -1.26 10.67
C VAL A 90 -1.25 -1.21 10.87
N TYR A 91 -0.75 -0.28 11.68
CA TYR A 91 0.68 -0.19 12.01
C TYR A 91 1.18 -1.46 12.70
N TRP A 92 0.46 -1.94 13.71
CA TRP A 92 0.85 -3.13 14.47
C TRP A 92 0.76 -4.40 13.64
N VAL A 93 -0.29 -4.53 12.84
CA VAL A 93 -0.45 -5.64 11.90
C VAL A 93 0.70 -5.64 10.87
N SER A 94 1.02 -4.48 10.28
CA SER A 94 2.13 -4.36 9.34
C SER A 94 3.47 -4.68 9.99
N LEU A 95 3.69 -4.24 11.23
CA LEU A 95 4.93 -4.51 11.97
C LEU A 95 5.09 -6.01 12.26
N PHE A 96 4.02 -6.67 12.68
CA PHE A 96 3.99 -8.11 12.91
C PHE A 96 4.37 -8.88 11.65
N PHE A 97 3.68 -8.64 10.52
CA PHE A 97 3.97 -9.34 9.27
C PHE A 97 5.37 -9.04 8.75
N LYS A 98 5.86 -7.80 8.88
CA LYS A 98 7.23 -7.43 8.49
C LYS A 98 8.25 -8.31 9.21
N TRP A 99 8.14 -8.45 10.53
CA TRP A 99 9.06 -9.26 11.31
C TRP A 99 8.88 -10.76 11.10
N LEU A 100 7.65 -11.22 10.93
CA LEU A 100 7.35 -12.60 10.57
C LEU A 100 8.05 -12.98 9.25
N THR A 101 7.88 -12.17 8.20
CA THR A 101 8.52 -12.40 6.90
C THR A 101 10.05 -12.38 7.00
N ILE A 102 10.63 -11.40 7.70
CA ILE A 102 12.09 -11.33 7.89
C ILE A 102 12.60 -12.59 8.61
N SER A 103 11.93 -13.01 9.68
CA SER A 103 12.30 -14.20 10.44
C SER A 103 12.28 -15.47 9.58
N VAL A 104 11.20 -15.67 8.81
CA VAL A 104 11.06 -16.84 7.93
C VAL A 104 12.12 -16.83 6.82
N MET A 105 12.38 -15.67 6.20
CA MET A 105 13.40 -15.54 5.16
C MET A 105 14.81 -15.81 5.70
N VAL A 106 15.16 -15.27 6.87
CA VAL A 106 16.44 -15.53 7.53
C VAL A 106 16.58 -17.01 7.88
N GLY A 107 15.53 -17.63 8.43
CA GLY A 107 15.52 -19.06 8.74
C GLY A 107 15.74 -19.93 7.50
N LEU A 108 15.05 -19.63 6.39
CA LEU A 108 15.21 -20.35 5.13
C LEU A 108 16.62 -20.20 4.55
N VAL A 109 17.13 -18.97 4.48
CA VAL A 109 18.49 -18.70 3.97
C VAL A 109 19.55 -19.38 4.84
N GLY A 110 19.38 -19.33 6.17
CA GLY A 110 20.27 -20.03 7.11
C GLY A 110 20.25 -21.55 6.93
N HIS A 111 19.06 -22.13 6.72
CA HIS A 111 18.91 -23.56 6.44
C HIS A 111 19.62 -23.98 5.15
N ILE A 112 19.40 -23.24 4.06
CA ILE A 112 20.05 -23.48 2.76
C ILE A 112 21.57 -23.34 2.90
N GLY A 113 22.04 -22.30 3.59
CA GLY A 113 23.47 -22.07 3.82
C GLY A 113 24.13 -23.22 4.59
N LEU A 114 23.48 -23.73 5.65
CA LEU A 114 23.98 -24.87 6.42
C LEU A 114 23.98 -26.17 5.60
N ASP A 115 22.96 -26.40 4.78
CA ASP A 115 22.89 -27.57 3.90
C ASP A 115 24.04 -27.54 2.87
N LEU A 116 24.22 -26.40 2.19
CA LEU A 116 25.31 -26.21 1.23
C LEU A 116 26.68 -26.39 1.89
N PHE A 117 26.90 -25.78 3.06
CA PHE A 117 28.15 -25.93 3.82
C PHE A 117 28.46 -27.39 4.19
N ARG A 118 27.44 -28.14 4.63
CA ARG A 118 27.58 -29.57 4.91
C ARG A 118 27.93 -30.37 3.66
N ARG A 119 27.33 -30.05 2.51
CA ARG A 119 27.65 -30.71 1.23
C ARG A 119 29.07 -30.42 0.77
N PHE A 120 29.55 -29.17 0.88
CA PHE A 120 30.94 -28.81 0.58
C PHE A 120 31.92 -29.58 1.46
N ARG A 121 31.75 -29.57 2.79
CA ARG A 121 32.62 -30.33 3.71
C ARG A 121 32.65 -31.84 3.44
N ARG A 122 31.53 -32.43 3.01
CA ARG A 122 31.48 -33.86 2.66
C ARG A 122 32.18 -34.17 1.33
N ARG A 123 32.15 -33.26 0.35
CA ARG A 123 32.92 -33.37 -0.89
C ARG A 123 34.42 -33.27 -0.62
N ASP A 124 34.83 -32.32 0.22
CA ASP A 124 36.24 -32.11 0.54
C ASP A 124 36.84 -33.26 1.38
N ALA A 125 36.02 -34.00 2.13
CA ALA A 125 36.45 -35.16 2.90
C ALA A 125 36.46 -36.48 2.10
N ALA A 126 35.98 -36.48 0.85
CA ALA A 126 35.94 -37.65 -0.05
C ALA A 126 37.08 -37.63 -1.09
N HIS A 127 37.92 -36.59 -1.08
CA HIS A 127 39.18 -36.48 -1.81
C HIS A 127 40.34 -36.61 -0.83
#